data_AF-A0A1T5M433-F1
#
_entry.id   AF-A0A1T5M433-F1
#
_cell.length_a   1.000
_cell.length_b   1.000
_cell.length_c   1.000
_cell.angle_alpha   90.00
_cell.angle_beta   90.00
_cell.angle_gamma   90.00
#
_symmetry.space_group_name_H-M   'P 1'
#
loop_
_entity.id
_entity.type
_entity.pdbx_description
1 polymer ?
#
loop_
_entity_poly.entity_id
_entity_poly.type
_entity_poly.pdbx_seq_one_letter_code
_entity_poly.pdbx_strand_id
1 'polypeptide(L)'
;MAIVFYDEKGKVGLIHKKPEKLSKERRSRGIEVLDIPQPQQQEGKKAVLYYDKVNGLYYKYVDIPKTKEELLEEKVSQLENYILSSEGVI
;
A
#
# COMPACT_ATOMS: atom_id res chain seq x y z
N MET A 1 -13.12 -17.55 -5.94
CA MET A 1 -11.85 -18.25 -5.66
C MET A 1 -10.73 -17.65 -6.50
N ALA A 2 -9.60 -17.34 -5.87
CA ALA A 2 -8.41 -16.81 -6.50
C ALA A 2 -7.17 -17.48 -5.90
N ILE A 3 -6.03 -17.38 -6.59
CA ILE A 3 -4.73 -17.77 -6.03
C ILE A 3 -3.91 -16.52 -5.77
N VAL A 4 -3.38 -16.41 -4.55
CA VAL A 4 -2.50 -15.33 -4.12
C VAL A 4 -1.06 -15.82 -3.96
N PHE A 5 -0.13 -14.97 -4.37
CA PHE A 5 1.31 -15.17 -4.19
C PHE A 5 1.87 -14.06 -3.32
N TYR A 6 2.60 -14.44 -2.28
CA TYR A 6 3.15 -13.53 -1.28
C TYR A 6 4.63 -13.82 -1.02
N ASP A 7 5.36 -12.82 -0.53
CA ASP A 7 6.78 -12.96 -0.16
C ASP A 7 6.97 -13.54 1.25
N GLU A 8 8.22 -13.70 1.69
CA GLU A 8 8.54 -14.21 3.03
C GLU A 8 7.93 -13.39 4.19
N LYS A 9 7.67 -12.10 3.96
CA LYS A 9 7.00 -11.20 4.93
C LYS A 9 5.47 -11.22 4.81
N GLY A 10 4.92 -12.07 3.96
CA GLY A 10 3.48 -12.19 3.74
C GLY A 10 2.88 -11.13 2.81
N LYS A 11 3.67 -10.23 2.21
CA LYS A 11 3.13 -9.19 1.31
C LYS A 11 2.67 -9.84 0.01
N VAL A 12 1.40 -9.65 -0.34
CA VAL A 12 0.84 -10.19 -1.57
C VAL A 12 1.30 -9.33 -2.75
N GLY A 13 1.98 -9.97 -3.69
CA GLY A 13 2.49 -9.31 -4.90
C GLY A 13 1.67 -9.60 -6.14
N LEU A 14 1.06 -10.79 -6.23
CA LEU A 14 0.28 -11.19 -7.41
C LEU A 14 -0.98 -11.94 -6.99
N ILE A 15 -2.08 -11.61 -7.67
CA ILE A 15 -3.40 -12.20 -7.45
C ILE A 15 -3.91 -12.72 -8.79
N HIS A 16 -4.26 -14.00 -8.85
CA HIS A 16 -4.79 -14.64 -10.04
C HIS A 16 -6.27 -15.01 -9.85
N LYS A 17 -7.16 -14.23 -10.49
CA LYS A 17 -8.63 -14.41 -10.38
C LYS A 17 -9.20 -15.62 -11.14
N LYS A 18 -8.41 -16.23 -12.03
CA LYS A 18 -8.80 -17.42 -12.81
C LYS A 18 -7.80 -18.54 -12.61
N PRO A 19 -7.77 -19.18 -11.43
CA PRO A 19 -6.78 -20.20 -11.12
C PRO A 19 -6.78 -21.35 -12.15
N GLU A 20 -7.91 -21.61 -12.81
CA GLU A 20 -8.04 -22.60 -13.88
C GLU A 20 -7.01 -22.46 -15.03
N LYS A 21 -6.53 -21.23 -15.30
CA LYS A 21 -5.55 -20.95 -16.36
C LYS A 21 -4.09 -21.13 -15.93
N LEU A 22 -3.84 -21.35 -14.63
CA LEU A 22 -2.50 -21.61 -14.11
C LEU A 22 -2.14 -23.10 -14.25
N SER A 23 -0.89 -23.37 -14.64
CA SER A 23 -0.30 -24.72 -14.53
C SER A 23 -0.33 -25.19 -13.08
N LYS A 24 -0.44 -26.52 -12.88
CA LYS A 24 -0.47 -27.17 -11.56
C LYS A 24 0.73 -26.77 -10.69
N GLU A 25 1.92 -26.68 -11.28
CA GLU A 25 3.14 -26.24 -10.58
C GLU A 25 3.04 -24.79 -10.06
N ARG A 26 2.37 -23.92 -10.82
CA ARG A 26 2.20 -22.52 -10.41
C ARG A 26 1.10 -22.39 -9.37
N ARG A 27 0.03 -23.20 -9.46
CA ARG A 27 -1.00 -23.25 -8.41
C ARG A 27 -0.44 -23.72 -7.07
N SER A 28 0.39 -24.76 -7.09
CA SER A 28 0.98 -25.35 -5.87
C SER A 28 1.91 -24.40 -5.12
N ARG A 29 2.37 -23.32 -5.77
CA ARG A 29 3.23 -22.29 -5.17
C ARG A 29 2.46 -21.11 -4.56
N GLY A 30 1.16 -21.02 -4.80
CA GLY A 30 0.31 -19.97 -4.23
C GLY A 30 -0.65 -20.55 -3.20
N ILE A 31 -1.45 -19.67 -2.58
CA ILE A 31 -2.53 -20.06 -1.69
C ILE A 31 -3.87 -19.78 -2.35
N GLU A 32 -4.76 -20.78 -2.30
CA GLU A 32 -6.14 -20.65 -2.74
C GLU A 32 -6.95 -19.91 -1.67
N VAL A 33 -7.60 -18.83 -2.09
CA VAL A 33 -8.46 -18.00 -1.24
C VAL A 33 -9.84 -17.91 -1.87
N LEU A 34 -10.87 -17.97 -1.03
CA LEU A 34 -12.26 -17.91 -1.49
C LEU A 34 -12.61 -16.50 -1.98
N ASP A 35 -12.26 -15.50 -1.17
CA ASP A 35 -12.54 -14.09 -1.39
C ASP A 35 -11.33 -13.21 -1.01
N ILE A 36 -11.29 -11.99 -1.55
CA ILE A 36 -10.23 -11.01 -1.29
C ILE A 36 -10.93 -9.77 -0.75
N PRO A 37 -10.60 -9.32 0.47
CA PRO A 37 -11.24 -8.14 1.05
C PRO A 37 -11.04 -6.93 0.14
N GLN A 38 -12.00 -6.00 0.17
CA GLN A 38 -11.84 -4.72 -0.51
C GLN A 38 -11.04 -3.75 0.39
N PRO A 39 -10.08 -3.00 -0.17
CA PRO A 39 -9.35 -2.01 0.60
C PRO A 39 -10.27 -0.84 0.98
N GLN A 40 -10.14 -0.34 2.20
CA GLN A 40 -10.76 0.93 2.57
C GLN A 40 -9.89 2.07 2.06
N GLN A 41 -10.52 3.11 1.52
CA GLN A 41 -9.79 4.32 1.17
C GLN A 41 -9.50 5.10 2.45
N GLN A 42 -8.22 5.32 2.74
CA GLN A 42 -7.74 6.11 3.87
C GLN A 42 -6.88 7.26 3.32
N GLU A 43 -7.22 8.49 3.67
CA GLU A 43 -6.51 9.67 3.19
C GLU A 43 -5.02 9.61 3.58
N GLY A 44 -4.14 9.93 2.64
CA GLY A 44 -2.69 9.86 2.82
C GLY A 44 -2.10 8.46 2.98
N LYS A 45 -2.91 7.39 2.92
CA LYS A 45 -2.44 6.01 3.10
C LYS A 45 -2.70 5.12 1.89
N LYS A 46 -1.75 4.23 1.62
CA LYS A 46 -1.85 3.18 0.62
C LYS A 46 -2.17 1.85 1.28
N ALA A 47 -3.21 1.18 0.79
CA ALA A 47 -3.55 -0.17 1.20
C ALA A 47 -2.60 -1.18 0.55
N VAL A 48 -1.89 -1.96 1.38
CA VAL A 48 -1.00 -3.04 0.95
C VAL A 48 -1.56 -4.35 1.48
N LEU A 49 -1.85 -5.29 0.58
CA LEU A 49 -2.42 -6.59 0.95
C LEU A 49 -1.34 -7.52 1.48
N TYR A 50 -1.63 -8.16 2.61
CA TYR A 50 -0.82 -9.18 3.24
C TYR A 50 -1.62 -10.47 3.44
N TYR A 51 -0.91 -11.58 3.54
CA TYR A 51 -1.42 -12.89 3.90
C TYR A 51 -0.67 -13.41 5.13
N ASP A 52 -1.41 -13.93 6.11
CA ASP A 52 -0.84 -14.78 7.14
C ASP A 52 -1.73 -16.00 7.42
N LYS A 53 -1.16 -17.05 8.04
CA LYS A 53 -1.84 -18.32 8.29
C LYS A 53 -2.96 -18.22 9.35
N VAL A 54 -2.90 -17.23 10.23
CA VAL A 54 -3.84 -17.03 11.34
C VAL A 54 -5.04 -16.19 10.90
N ASN A 55 -4.81 -15.04 10.27
CA ASN A 55 -5.89 -14.09 9.93
C ASN A 55 -6.32 -14.17 8.46
N GLY A 56 -5.58 -14.89 7.61
CA GLY A 56 -5.82 -14.92 6.17
C GLY A 56 -5.35 -13.63 5.50
N LEU A 57 -6.16 -13.11 4.57
CA LEU A 57 -5.86 -11.88 3.83
C LEU A 57 -6.27 -10.63 4.62
N TYR A 58 -5.36 -9.68 4.78
CA TYR A 58 -5.62 -8.41 5.46
C TYR A 58 -4.82 -7.25 4.87
N TYR A 59 -5.30 -6.02 5.05
CA TYR A 59 -4.62 -4.81 4.57
C TYR A 59 -3.77 -4.15 5.67
N LYS A 60 -2.53 -3.79 5.32
CA LYS A 60 -1.74 -2.80 6.07
C LYS A 60 -1.80 -1.48 5.33
N TYR A 61 -2.09 -0.40 6.06
CA TYR A 61 -2.17 0.95 5.52
C TYR A 61 -0.87 1.68 5.84
N VAL A 62 -0.06 1.92 4.81
CA VAL A 62 1.23 2.61 4.93
C VAL A 62 1.10 4.02 4.40
N ASP A 63 1.81 4.97 5.01
CA ASP A 63 1.82 6.36 4.55
C ASP A 63 2.34 6.45 3.11
N ILE A 64 1.63 7.25 2.31
CA ILE A 64 2.04 7.57 0.95
C ILE A 64 3.22 8.54 1.08
N PRO A 65 4.43 8.18 0.60
CA PRO A 65 5.53 9.12 0.63
C PRO A 65 5.18 10.34 -0.22
N LYS A 66 5.35 11.53 0.35
CA LYS A 66 5.18 12.79 -0.38
C LYS A 66 6.04 12.78 -1.64
N THR A 67 5.47 13.28 -2.73
CA THR A 67 6.22 13.51 -3.96
C THR A 67 7.28 14.59 -3.75
N LYS A 68 8.26 14.67 -4.67
CA LYS A 68 9.27 15.75 -4.63
C LYS A 68 8.63 17.14 -4.72
N GLU A 69 7.53 17.25 -5.47
CA GLU A 69 6.80 18.51 -5.66
C GLU A 69 6.10 18.93 -4.37
N GLU A 70 5.37 18.02 -3.72
CA GLU A 70 4.75 18.28 -2.41
C GLU A 70 5.78 18.63 -1.32
N LEU A 71 6.94 17.96 -1.32
CA LEU A 71 8.04 18.30 -0.42
C LEU A 71 8.64 19.68 -0.70
N LEU A 72 8.65 20.12 -1.96
CA LEU A 72 9.16 21.43 -2.34
C LEU A 72 8.16 22.52 -1.95
N GLU A 73 6.87 22.30 -2.20
CA GLU A 73 5.79 23.20 -1.81
C GLU A 73 5.75 23.41 -0.29
N GLU A 74 5.87 22.32 0.49
CA GLU A 74 5.96 22.43 1.95
C GLU A 74 7.16 23.25 2.40
N LYS A 75 8.32 23.08 1.76
CA LYS A 75 9.51 23.89 2.05
C LYS A 75 9.32 25.36 1.70
N VAL A 76 8.70 25.67 0.56
CA VAL A 76 8.40 27.04 0.16
C VAL A 76 7.44 27.68 1.16
N SER A 77 6.36 27.00 1.51
CA SER A 77 5.39 27.48 2.50
C SER A 77 6.02 27.71 3.88
N GLN A 78 6.93 26.84 4.32
CA GLN A 78 7.67 27.04 5.57
C GLN A 78 8.58 28.27 5.52
N LEU A 79 9.27 28.49 4.38
CA LEU A 79 10.13 29.66 4.18
C LEU A 79 9.31 30.96 4.13
N GLU A 80 8.17 30.97 3.43
CA GLU A 80 7.27 32.12 3.37
C GLU A 80 6.71 32.48 4.75
N ASN A 81 6.23 31.47 5.50
CA ASN A 81 5.78 31.68 6.87
C ASN A 81 6.89 32.19 7.79
N TYR A 82 8.12 31.69 7.63
CA TYR A 82 9.27 32.16 8.39
C TYR A 82 9.58 33.63 8.06
N ILE A 83 9.61 34.00 6.77
CA ILE A 83 9.85 35.38 6.32
C ILE A 83 8.75 36.31 6.86
N LEU A 84 7.47 35.98 6.69
CA LEU A 84 6.38 36.79 7.25
C LEU A 84 6.46 36.94 8.78
N SER A 85 6.88 35.89 9.48
CA SER A 85 7.04 35.92 10.94
C SER A 85 8.27 36.70 11.38
N SER A 86 9.28 36.84 10.52
CA SER A 86 10.52 37.56 10.80
C SER A 86 10.52 39.01 10.30
N GLU A 87 9.68 39.34 9.30
CA GLU A 87 9.39 40.71 8.87
C GLU A 87 8.31 41.41 9.74
N GLY A 88 7.69 40.67 10.67
CA GLY A 88 6.72 41.19 11.65
C GLY A 88 7.32 41.77 12.93
N VAL A 89 8.64 41.94 13.03
CA VAL A 89 9.30 42.55 14.19
C VAL A 89 10.18 43.71 13.72
N ILE A 90 9.76 44.91 14.12
CA ILE A 90 10.31 46.28 13.97
C ILE A 90 10.03 47.00 12.66
#